data_AF-A0A943M4J5-F1
#
_entry.id   AF-A0A943M4J5-F1
#
_cell.length_a   1.000
_cell.length_b   1.000
_cell.length_c   1.000
_cell.angle_alpha   90.00
_cell.angle_beta   90.00
_cell.angle_gamma   90.00
#
_symmetry.space_group_name_H-M   'P 1'
#
loop_
_entity.id
_entity.type
_entity.pdbx_description
1 polymer ?
#
loop_
_entity_poly.entity_id
_entity_poly.type
_entity_poly.pdbx_seq_one_letter_code
_entity_poly.pdbx_strand_id
1 'polypeptide(L)'
;LSPATRGQAVAVRSVVRHGAQTAVQSAQTVDPSFYVVNFEQESGFAIVAADRRQQATVYAISDEGSLPAPASLQDDSPLNLIYARIGQMASAPAEVQTQDAVIVTNWKNVKTVGPYVKVNWGTEFPFYQSVFVTHLCQIMSYYEWPTTYRWTIIKQYVCKLYQPSADPTIWGAVAQLFKTVAGQIQNTDTMEKAFSAIGYYCNAEKAYSMSTVCNEIDQKHPVYATGTARRGCILYSYPWIMDGYLLQSRSTSVYPGIETRTLIHCNLGNDGYGNGYYLNSIFELGQQPEVPDFDLPDQYVSGMNAFEAAEIGIITNIRPNTPTVLPNIPVTTKPGIVGEINIVVP
;
A
#
# COMPACT_ATOMS: atom_id res chain seq x y z
N LEU A 1 -17.87 -18.20 -34.05
CA LEU A 1 -17.80 -16.73 -33.99
C LEU A 1 -17.86 -16.33 -32.52
N SER A 2 -16.69 -16.16 -31.90
CA SER A 2 -16.55 -15.85 -30.48
C SER A 2 -16.94 -14.39 -30.23
N PRO A 3 -17.69 -14.07 -29.16
CA PRO A 3 -17.95 -12.68 -28.80
C PRO A 3 -16.69 -12.08 -28.17
N ALA A 4 -16.16 -11.03 -28.79
CA ALA A 4 -15.12 -10.19 -28.22
C ALA A 4 -15.72 -9.33 -27.10
N THR A 5 -15.30 -9.54 -25.86
CA THR A 5 -15.62 -8.64 -24.74
C THR A 5 -14.53 -7.56 -24.67
N ARG A 6 -14.79 -6.39 -25.25
CA ARG A 6 -13.94 -5.19 -25.07
C ARG A 6 -13.98 -4.80 -23.58
N GLY A 7 -12.81 -4.72 -22.95
CA GLY A 7 -12.68 -3.98 -21.69
C GLY A 7 -13.13 -2.54 -21.91
N GLN A 8 -13.97 -2.02 -21.01
CA GLN A 8 -14.47 -0.65 -21.07
C GLN A 8 -13.26 0.30 -20.92
N ALA A 9 -13.06 1.21 -21.87
CA ALA A 9 -12.00 2.21 -21.75
C ALA A 9 -12.35 3.15 -20.59
N VAL A 10 -11.49 3.20 -19.57
CA VAL A 10 -11.65 4.12 -18.44
C VAL A 10 -10.94 5.42 -18.76
N ALA A 11 -11.63 6.55 -18.61
CA ALA A 11 -11.07 7.87 -18.90
C ALA A 11 -9.97 8.23 -17.88
N VAL A 12 -8.90 8.87 -18.36
CA VAL A 12 -7.76 9.29 -17.53
C VAL A 12 -7.98 10.71 -17.03
N ARG A 13 -7.97 10.89 -15.70
CA ARG A 13 -8.08 12.20 -15.04
C ARG A 13 -6.74 12.93 -15.03
N SER A 14 -5.66 12.24 -14.70
CA SER A 14 -4.32 12.84 -14.66
C SER A 14 -3.20 11.83 -14.87
N VAL A 15 -2.09 12.32 -15.44
CA VAL A 15 -0.82 11.60 -15.55
C VAL A 15 0.27 12.49 -14.95
N VAL A 16 0.89 12.04 -13.86
CA VAL A 16 1.97 12.75 -13.18
C VAL A 16 3.30 12.04 -13.44
N ARG A 17 4.29 12.80 -13.87
CA ARG A 17 5.66 12.33 -14.15
C ARG A 17 6.49 12.36 -12.87
N HIS A 18 7.20 11.29 -12.54
CA HIS A 18 8.12 11.21 -11.39
C HIS A 18 9.53 10.80 -11.82
N GLY A 19 10.55 11.33 -11.15
CA GLY A 19 11.93 10.84 -11.27
C GLY A 19 12.88 11.69 -12.11
N ALA A 20 12.84 13.02 -12.02
CA ALA A 20 13.98 13.82 -12.46
C ALA A 20 15.11 13.67 -11.43
N GLN A 21 16.08 12.80 -11.66
CA GLN A 21 17.36 12.96 -10.97
C GLN A 21 17.94 14.33 -11.35
N THR A 22 18.46 14.99 -10.33
CA THR A 22 18.97 16.36 -10.29
C THR A 22 19.91 16.68 -11.47
N ALA A 23 19.40 17.36 -12.49
CA ALA A 23 20.21 18.18 -13.38
C ALA A 23 19.86 19.64 -13.12
N VAL A 24 20.44 20.20 -12.05
CA VAL A 24 20.63 21.65 -12.02
C VAL A 24 21.60 21.95 -13.17
N GLN A 25 21.22 22.88 -14.04
CA GLN A 25 21.95 23.36 -15.23
C GLN A 25 21.68 22.62 -16.55
N SER A 26 20.47 22.75 -17.08
CA SER A 26 20.19 23.16 -18.46
C SER A 26 18.72 22.86 -18.79
N ALA A 27 18.13 23.64 -19.70
CA ALA A 27 16.73 23.50 -20.14
C ALA A 27 16.47 22.23 -20.98
N GLN A 28 16.93 21.06 -20.50
CA GLN A 28 16.62 19.76 -21.08
C GLN A 28 15.51 19.10 -20.26
N THR A 29 14.45 18.68 -20.95
CA THR A 29 13.39 17.84 -20.39
C THR A 29 13.99 16.52 -19.91
N VAL A 30 14.05 16.32 -18.60
CA VAL A 30 14.49 15.07 -17.99
C VAL A 30 13.38 14.03 -18.16
N ASP A 31 13.74 12.86 -18.70
CA ASP A 31 12.80 11.75 -18.82
C ASP A 31 12.41 11.23 -17.42
N PRO A 32 11.11 10.97 -17.17
CA PRO A 32 10.69 10.43 -15.89
C PRO A 32 11.16 8.98 -15.70
N SER A 33 11.36 8.55 -14.45
CA SER A 33 11.56 7.12 -14.11
C SER A 33 10.23 6.36 -14.12
N PHE A 34 9.13 7.00 -13.71
CA PHE A 34 7.80 6.38 -13.67
C PHE A 34 6.66 7.40 -13.81
N TYR A 35 5.46 6.89 -14.09
CA TYR A 35 4.22 7.65 -14.19
C TYR A 35 3.21 7.21 -13.15
N VAL A 36 2.49 8.18 -12.58
CA VAL A 36 1.30 7.97 -11.75
C VAL A 36 0.08 8.37 -12.57
N VAL A 37 -0.85 7.44 -12.77
CA VAL A 37 -2.05 7.63 -13.58
C VAL A 37 -3.28 7.51 -12.70
N ASN A 38 -4.09 8.55 -12.63
CA ASN A 38 -5.40 8.52 -11.96
C ASN A 38 -6.52 8.47 -13.00
N PHE A 39 -7.53 7.63 -12.75
CA PHE A 39 -8.71 7.54 -13.60
C PHE A 39 -9.81 8.52 -13.16
N GLU A 40 -10.71 8.85 -14.08
CA GLU A 40 -11.86 9.70 -13.78
C GLU A 40 -12.79 9.06 -12.74
N GLN A 41 -13.53 9.92 -12.03
CA GLN A 41 -14.57 9.50 -11.08
C GLN A 41 -14.07 8.55 -9.99
N GLU A 42 -12.77 8.63 -9.63
CA GLU A 42 -12.15 7.75 -8.63
C GLU A 42 -12.28 6.26 -8.98
N SER A 43 -12.27 5.98 -10.28
CA SER A 43 -12.28 4.61 -10.81
C SER A 43 -10.89 3.95 -10.75
N GLY A 44 -10.06 4.34 -9.77
CA GLY A 44 -8.75 3.75 -9.52
C GLY A 44 -7.55 4.54 -10.02
N PHE A 45 -6.40 3.88 -9.93
CA PHE A 45 -5.11 4.42 -10.37
C PHE A 45 -4.14 3.32 -10.78
N ALA A 46 -3.05 3.71 -11.44
CA ALA A 46 -1.90 2.85 -11.70
C ALA A 46 -0.58 3.62 -11.51
N ILE A 47 0.46 2.92 -11.04
CA ILE A 47 1.85 3.40 -11.07
C ILE A 47 2.64 2.50 -12.02
N VAL A 48 3.24 3.08 -13.05
CA VAL A 48 3.88 2.33 -14.14
C VAL A 48 5.27 2.87 -14.45
N ALA A 49 6.19 1.99 -14.82
CA ALA A 49 7.53 2.39 -15.24
C ALA A 49 7.48 3.25 -16.51
N ALA A 50 8.38 4.21 -16.63
CA ALA A 50 8.54 4.96 -17.86
C ALA A 50 9.31 4.18 -18.93
N ASP A 51 10.27 3.35 -18.49
CA ASP A 51 11.01 2.44 -19.35
C ASP A 51 10.41 1.04 -19.29
N ARG A 52 9.94 0.53 -20.43
CA ARG A 52 9.32 -0.80 -20.57
C ARG A 52 10.33 -1.95 -20.47
N ARG A 53 11.63 -1.64 -20.51
CA ARG A 53 12.73 -2.62 -20.33
C ARG A 53 12.98 -2.94 -18.86
N GLN A 54 12.37 -2.18 -17.94
CA GLN A 54 12.44 -2.45 -16.51
C GLN A 54 11.79 -3.80 -16.18
N GLN A 55 12.37 -4.52 -15.21
CA GLN A 55 11.86 -5.82 -14.75
C GLN A 55 10.40 -5.72 -14.30
N ALA A 56 10.07 -4.64 -13.58
CA ALA A 56 8.71 -4.30 -13.20
C ALA A 56 8.20 -3.12 -14.04
N THR A 57 7.13 -3.35 -14.80
CA THR A 57 6.49 -2.30 -15.62
C THR A 57 5.24 -1.70 -14.97
N VAL A 58 4.66 -2.40 -13.99
CA VAL A 58 3.52 -1.92 -13.19
C VAL A 58 3.84 -2.18 -11.72
N TYR A 59 3.88 -1.11 -10.94
CA TYR A 59 4.25 -1.10 -9.52
C TYR A 59 3.04 -1.11 -8.61
N ALA A 60 1.94 -0.47 -9.00
CA ALA A 60 0.70 -0.47 -8.24
C ALA A 60 -0.51 -0.35 -9.15
N ILE A 61 -1.63 -0.95 -8.73
CA ILE A 61 -2.94 -0.81 -9.35
C ILE A 61 -4.02 -0.73 -8.27
N SER A 62 -5.07 0.04 -8.54
CA SER A 62 -6.33 0.00 -7.81
C SER A 62 -7.48 0.16 -8.79
N ASP A 63 -8.59 -0.54 -8.54
CA ASP A 63 -9.84 -0.40 -9.29
C ASP A 63 -10.75 0.69 -8.67
N GLU A 64 -10.34 1.29 -7.55
CA GLU A 64 -11.07 2.32 -6.82
C GLU A 64 -10.15 3.39 -6.22
N GLY A 65 -10.72 4.55 -5.93
CA GLY A 65 -10.02 5.65 -5.31
C GLY A 65 -9.06 6.36 -6.28
N SER A 66 -8.09 7.05 -5.71
CA SER A 66 -7.05 7.73 -6.48
C SER A 66 -5.80 7.99 -5.64
N LEU A 67 -4.70 8.33 -6.31
CA LEU A 67 -3.50 8.83 -5.65
C LEU A 67 -3.57 10.36 -5.50
N PRO A 68 -3.21 10.89 -4.32
CA PRO A 68 -3.12 12.33 -4.11
C PRO A 68 -1.93 12.90 -4.89
N ALA A 69 -1.93 14.22 -5.10
CA ALA A 69 -0.76 14.87 -5.67
C ALA A 69 0.44 14.70 -4.72
N PRO A 70 1.66 14.45 -5.20
CA PRO A 70 2.84 14.30 -4.33
C PRO A 70 3.05 15.50 -3.40
N ALA A 71 2.79 16.71 -3.91
CA ALA A 71 2.91 17.95 -3.14
C ALA A 71 1.88 18.10 -2.00
N SER A 72 0.81 17.29 -1.98
CA SER A 72 -0.18 17.29 -0.90
C SER A 72 0.06 16.16 0.12
N LEU A 73 1.11 15.36 -0.02
CA LEU A 73 1.43 14.32 0.93
C LEU A 73 2.00 14.91 2.22
N GLN A 74 1.48 14.46 3.35
CA GLN A 74 2.09 14.72 4.66
C GLN A 74 3.45 14.01 4.74
N ASP A 75 4.37 14.57 5.51
CA ASP A 75 5.76 14.08 5.62
C ASP A 75 5.87 12.62 6.09
N ASP A 76 4.92 12.20 6.92
CA ASP A 76 4.77 10.87 7.52
C ASP A 76 3.84 9.95 6.71
N SER A 77 3.44 10.34 5.50
CA SER A 77 2.61 9.50 4.62
C SER A 77 3.39 8.27 4.14
N PRO A 78 2.85 7.04 4.28
CA PRO A 78 3.44 5.83 3.72
C PRO A 78 3.68 5.89 2.20
N LEU A 79 2.91 6.72 1.48
CA LEU A 79 3.10 6.94 0.05
C LEU A 79 4.46 7.55 -0.28
N ASN A 80 5.05 8.36 0.61
CA ASN A 80 6.39 8.91 0.39
C ASN A 80 7.43 7.80 0.30
N LEU A 81 7.35 6.82 1.20
CA LEU A 81 8.23 5.66 1.21
C LEU A 81 8.02 4.78 -0.03
N ILE A 82 6.75 4.53 -0.39
CA ILE A 82 6.41 3.75 -1.58
C ILE A 82 6.95 4.43 -2.86
N TYR A 83 6.74 5.73 -3.02
CA TYR A 83 7.27 6.46 -4.18
C TYR A 83 8.79 6.48 -4.22
N ALA A 84 9.47 6.62 -3.08
CA ALA A 84 10.92 6.54 -3.01
C ALA A 84 11.44 5.16 -3.46
N ARG A 85 10.81 4.08 -2.98
CA ARG A 85 11.14 2.70 -3.38
C ARG A 85 10.90 2.44 -4.86
N ILE A 86 9.76 2.87 -5.38
CA ILE A 86 9.47 2.77 -6.82
C ILE A 86 10.48 3.58 -7.63
N GLY A 87 10.86 4.78 -7.18
CA GLY A 87 11.88 5.59 -7.82
C GLY A 87 13.23 4.89 -7.91
N GLN A 88 13.68 4.23 -6.83
CA GLN A 88 14.90 3.43 -6.82
C GLN A 88 14.80 2.24 -7.78
N MET A 89 13.70 1.48 -7.74
CA MET A 89 13.47 0.34 -8.63
C MET A 89 13.43 0.76 -10.11
N ALA A 90 12.71 1.85 -10.41
CA ALA A 90 12.54 2.34 -11.78
C ALA A 90 13.79 3.00 -12.36
N SER A 91 14.73 3.41 -11.51
CA SER A 91 16.01 4.00 -11.92
C SER A 91 17.14 2.97 -11.95
N ALA A 92 16.89 1.72 -11.54
CA ALA A 92 17.86 0.65 -11.67
C ALA A 92 18.22 0.43 -13.15
N PRO A 93 19.47 0.04 -13.47
CA PRO A 93 19.86 -0.25 -14.84
C PRO A 93 18.90 -1.29 -15.43
N ALA A 94 18.21 -0.92 -16.51
CA ALA A 94 17.38 -1.88 -17.24
C ALA A 94 18.28 -3.02 -17.73
N GLU A 95 17.83 -4.26 -17.57
CA GLU A 95 18.56 -5.39 -18.14
C GLU A 95 18.70 -5.18 -19.65
N VAL A 96 19.93 -5.25 -20.16
CA VAL A 96 20.19 -5.22 -21.60
C VAL A 96 19.68 -6.54 -22.16
N GLN A 97 18.42 -6.56 -22.61
CA GLN A 97 17.91 -7.70 -23.36
C GLN A 97 18.65 -7.75 -24.69
N THR A 98 19.65 -8.61 -24.77
CA THR A 98 20.35 -8.95 -26.01
C THR A 98 19.37 -9.72 -26.90
N GLN A 99 18.89 -9.06 -27.96
CA GLN A 99 18.27 -9.63 -29.17
C GLN A 99 17.52 -10.96 -29.02
N ASP A 100 16.27 -10.88 -28.56
CA ASP A 100 15.08 -11.37 -29.24
C ASP A 100 13.87 -10.70 -28.55
N ALA A 101 12.86 -10.27 -29.32
CA ALA A 101 11.69 -9.62 -28.72
C ALA A 101 10.94 -10.64 -27.85
N VAL A 102 11.07 -10.55 -26.52
CA VAL A 102 10.31 -11.39 -25.59
C VAL A 102 8.82 -11.11 -25.77
N ILE A 103 8.11 -12.04 -26.39
CA ILE A 103 6.65 -11.98 -26.52
C ILE A 103 6.06 -12.28 -25.15
N VAL A 104 5.32 -11.32 -24.58
CA VAL A 104 4.55 -11.48 -23.34
C VAL A 104 3.09 -11.14 -23.57
N THR A 105 2.18 -11.82 -22.86
CA THR A 105 0.76 -11.45 -22.84
C THR A 105 0.46 -10.47 -21.70
N ASN A 106 -0.75 -9.94 -21.66
CA ASN A 106 -1.25 -9.19 -20.52
C ASN A 106 -1.33 -10.05 -19.26
N TRP A 107 -1.17 -9.40 -18.10
CA TRP A 107 -1.39 -10.00 -16.79
C TRP A 107 -2.86 -10.40 -16.62
N LYS A 108 -3.08 -11.58 -16.05
CA LYS A 108 -4.40 -12.13 -15.72
C LYS A 108 -4.47 -12.42 -14.23
N ASN A 109 -5.58 -12.07 -13.58
CA ASN A 109 -5.79 -12.38 -12.18
C ASN A 109 -6.01 -13.89 -12.01
N VAL A 110 -5.23 -14.51 -11.14
CA VAL A 110 -5.28 -15.94 -10.81
C VAL A 110 -6.05 -16.15 -9.51
N LYS A 111 -5.69 -15.39 -8.48
CA LYS A 111 -6.27 -15.49 -7.13
C LYS A 111 -6.31 -14.12 -6.48
N THR A 112 -7.45 -13.77 -5.90
CA THR A 112 -7.58 -12.60 -5.02
C THR A 112 -8.03 -13.07 -3.65
N VAL A 113 -7.30 -12.64 -2.61
CA VAL A 113 -7.66 -12.85 -1.20
C VAL A 113 -7.74 -11.50 -0.52
N GLY A 114 -8.77 -11.27 0.29
CA GLY A 114 -9.07 -9.94 0.81
C GLY A 114 -9.48 -8.94 -0.30
N PRO A 115 -9.38 -7.62 -0.06
CA PRO A 115 -9.01 -6.99 1.21
C PRO A 115 -10.01 -7.29 2.31
N TYR A 116 -9.57 -7.39 3.56
CA TYR A 116 -10.40 -7.71 4.71
C TYR A 116 -10.94 -6.49 5.45
N VAL A 117 -10.11 -5.45 5.60
CA VAL A 117 -10.49 -4.17 6.18
C VAL A 117 -11.29 -3.39 5.14
N LYS A 118 -12.58 -3.16 5.42
CA LYS A 118 -13.51 -2.53 4.46
C LYS A 118 -13.67 -1.03 4.63
N VAL A 119 -13.12 -0.48 5.70
CA VAL A 119 -13.20 0.95 5.98
C VAL A 119 -11.96 1.65 5.42
N ASN A 120 -12.17 2.83 4.88
CA ASN A 120 -11.11 3.66 4.29
C ASN A 120 -10.81 4.87 5.19
N TRP A 121 -10.84 4.71 6.51
CA TRP A 121 -10.70 5.83 7.45
C TRP A 121 -9.34 6.53 7.38
N GLY A 122 -9.33 7.84 7.57
CA GLY A 122 -8.14 8.69 7.56
C GLY A 122 -7.78 9.26 8.93
N THR A 123 -7.13 10.43 8.92
CA THR A 123 -6.71 11.17 10.13
C THR A 123 -7.46 12.47 10.34
N GLU A 124 -8.12 12.99 9.30
CA GLU A 124 -8.88 14.23 9.36
C GLU A 124 -10.26 14.02 10.02
N PHE A 125 -11.19 14.96 9.83
CA PHE A 125 -12.54 14.85 10.40
C PHE A 125 -13.21 13.51 10.03
N PRO A 126 -13.85 12.80 10.99
CA PRO A 126 -14.06 13.11 12.41
C PRO A 126 -13.02 12.47 13.34
N PHE A 127 -11.96 11.89 12.77
CA PHE A 127 -10.98 11.06 13.47
C PHE A 127 -10.08 11.89 14.37
N TYR A 128 -9.40 12.90 13.81
CA TYR A 128 -8.44 13.77 14.49
C TYR A 128 -7.43 13.00 15.36
N GLN A 129 -6.87 11.92 14.80
CA GLN A 129 -5.85 11.10 15.44
C GLN A 129 -4.70 10.80 14.48
N SER A 130 -3.61 10.28 15.03
CA SER A 130 -2.47 9.83 14.22
C SER A 130 -2.85 8.66 13.32
N VAL A 131 -2.11 8.51 12.21
CA VAL A 131 -2.19 7.36 11.29
C VAL A 131 -2.06 6.04 12.06
N PHE A 132 -1.29 6.03 13.15
CA PHE A 132 -1.18 4.88 14.04
C PHE A 132 -2.53 4.47 14.65
N VAL A 133 -3.23 5.40 15.31
CA VAL A 133 -4.55 5.14 15.91
C VAL A 133 -5.56 4.77 14.82
N THR A 134 -5.48 5.42 13.65
CA THR A 134 -6.33 5.11 12.49
C THR A 134 -6.22 3.63 12.12
N HIS A 135 -5.01 3.11 11.94
CA HIS A 135 -4.81 1.70 11.58
C HIS A 135 -5.30 0.73 12.66
N LEU A 136 -5.11 1.04 13.95
CA LEU A 136 -5.68 0.23 15.03
C LEU A 136 -7.22 0.19 14.92
N CYS A 137 -7.87 1.34 14.74
CA CYS A 137 -9.33 1.41 14.61
C CYS A 137 -9.82 0.69 13.34
N GLN A 138 -9.10 0.80 12.22
CA GLN A 138 -9.41 0.09 10.99
C GLN A 138 -9.34 -1.43 11.18
N ILE A 139 -8.31 -1.96 11.85
CA ILE A 139 -8.22 -3.38 12.23
C ILE A 139 -9.38 -3.77 13.15
N MET A 140 -9.70 -2.94 14.15
CA MET A 140 -10.83 -3.22 15.05
C MET A 140 -12.16 -3.33 14.31
N SER A 141 -12.36 -2.53 13.27
CA SER A 141 -13.58 -2.57 12.44
C SER A 141 -13.74 -3.86 11.63
N TYR A 142 -12.64 -4.54 11.32
CA TYR A 142 -12.66 -5.84 10.65
C TYR A 142 -13.12 -6.93 11.60
N TYR A 143 -12.57 -6.95 12.82
CA TYR A 143 -12.94 -7.92 13.85
C TYR A 143 -14.26 -7.60 14.56
N GLU A 144 -14.77 -6.38 14.41
CA GLU A 144 -15.92 -5.86 15.15
C GLU A 144 -15.77 -6.08 16.67
N TRP A 145 -14.57 -5.78 17.16
CA TRP A 145 -14.19 -5.99 18.56
C TRP A 145 -13.47 -4.76 19.14
N PRO A 146 -13.75 -4.40 20.41
CA PRO A 146 -14.70 -5.00 21.36
C PRO A 146 -16.17 -4.90 20.97
N THR A 147 -17.00 -5.85 21.42
CA THR A 147 -18.46 -5.88 21.15
C THR A 147 -19.24 -4.79 21.89
N THR A 148 -18.60 -4.05 22.80
CA THR A 148 -19.19 -2.89 23.46
C THR A 148 -19.42 -1.71 22.50
N TYR A 149 -18.69 -1.68 21.38
CA TYR A 149 -18.93 -0.70 20.32
C TYR A 149 -20.09 -1.13 19.43
N ARG A 150 -20.89 -0.15 19.00
CA ARG A 150 -21.97 -0.36 18.02
C ARG A 150 -21.40 -0.35 16.59
N TRP A 151 -20.68 -1.40 16.22
CA TRP A 151 -20.00 -1.52 14.91
C TRP A 151 -20.94 -1.32 13.72
N THR A 152 -22.21 -1.73 13.84
CA THR A 152 -23.25 -1.52 12.82
C THR A 152 -23.55 -0.06 12.54
N ILE A 153 -23.28 0.87 13.47
CA ILE A 153 -23.36 2.32 13.26
C ILE A 153 -22.00 2.86 12.80
N ILE A 154 -20.92 2.50 13.51
CA ILE A 154 -19.57 3.03 13.26
C ILE A 154 -19.14 2.78 11.80
N LYS A 155 -19.39 1.57 11.28
CA LYS A 155 -19.00 1.18 9.93
C LYS A 155 -19.85 1.80 8.81
N GLN A 156 -20.92 2.52 9.15
CA GLN A 156 -21.68 3.31 8.16
C GLN A 156 -20.93 4.57 7.76
N TYR A 157 -19.91 4.99 8.52
CA TYR A 157 -19.06 6.10 8.12
C TYR A 157 -18.17 5.70 6.95
N VAL A 158 -18.50 6.24 5.78
CA VAL A 158 -17.72 6.07 4.55
C VAL A 158 -16.89 7.33 4.34
N CYS A 159 -15.58 7.17 4.23
CA CYS A 159 -14.73 8.20 3.65
C CYS A 159 -14.95 8.17 2.14
N LYS A 160 -15.62 9.19 1.63
CA LYS A 160 -15.59 9.49 0.20
C LYS A 160 -14.80 10.76 0.00
N LEU A 161 -14.05 10.80 -1.10
CA LEU A 161 -13.55 12.06 -1.61
C LEU A 161 -14.71 13.06 -1.69
N TYR A 162 -14.50 14.22 -1.07
CA TYR A 162 -15.38 15.39 -1.10
C TYR A 162 -16.69 15.34 -0.30
N GLN A 163 -17.12 14.21 0.27
CA GLN A 163 -18.38 14.13 1.05
C GLN A 163 -18.35 13.09 2.19
N PRO A 164 -17.86 13.44 3.39
CA PRO A 164 -18.06 12.61 4.57
C PRO A 164 -19.55 12.46 4.92
N SER A 165 -19.92 11.40 5.64
CA SER A 165 -21.31 11.23 6.12
C SER A 165 -21.73 12.43 6.97
N ALA A 166 -22.86 13.04 6.62
CA ALA A 166 -23.39 14.23 7.31
C ALA A 166 -24.11 13.91 8.64
N ASP A 167 -24.33 12.63 8.99
CA ASP A 167 -25.09 12.23 10.19
C ASP A 167 -24.24 12.35 11.47
N PRO A 168 -24.59 13.26 12.40
CA PRO A 168 -23.89 13.43 13.68
C PRO A 168 -23.83 12.21 14.58
N THR A 169 -24.81 11.33 14.45
CA THR A 169 -24.82 10.07 15.19
C THR A 169 -23.70 9.14 14.72
N ILE A 170 -23.47 9.10 13.41
CA ILE A 170 -22.46 8.24 12.79
C ILE A 170 -21.06 8.81 13.02
N TRP A 171 -20.80 10.06 12.63
CA TRP A 171 -19.47 10.63 12.80
C TRP A 171 -19.10 10.84 14.28
N GLY A 172 -20.09 11.09 15.15
CA GLY A 172 -19.87 11.15 16.60
C GLY A 172 -19.46 9.81 17.21
N ALA A 173 -20.06 8.70 16.75
CA ALA A 173 -19.68 7.36 17.20
C ALA A 173 -18.24 6.99 16.76
N VAL A 174 -17.86 7.36 15.54
CA VAL A 174 -16.49 7.17 15.02
C VAL A 174 -15.47 8.01 15.78
N ALA A 175 -15.75 9.30 15.99
CA ALA A 175 -14.89 10.19 16.78
C ALA A 175 -14.66 9.63 18.20
N GLN A 176 -15.71 9.10 18.82
CA GLN A 176 -15.60 8.52 20.15
C GLN A 176 -14.76 7.23 20.17
N LEU A 177 -14.88 6.36 19.17
CA LEU A 177 -14.01 5.19 19.02
C LEU A 177 -12.54 5.62 19.00
N PHE A 178 -12.18 6.55 18.10
CA PHE A 178 -10.82 7.02 17.90
C PHE A 178 -10.26 7.69 19.15
N LYS A 179 -11.03 8.55 19.81
CA LYS A 179 -10.66 9.18 21.07
C LYS A 179 -10.41 8.16 22.18
N THR A 180 -11.26 7.14 22.29
CA THR A 180 -11.10 6.08 23.30
C THR A 180 -9.85 5.25 23.04
N VAL A 181 -9.62 4.80 21.80
CA VAL A 181 -8.44 4.01 21.42
C VAL A 181 -7.16 4.81 21.67
N ALA A 182 -7.12 6.07 21.24
CA ALA A 182 -6.00 6.96 21.51
C ALA A 182 -5.71 7.08 23.00
N GLY A 183 -6.75 7.23 23.84
CA GLY A 183 -6.64 7.26 25.29
C GLY A 183 -6.07 5.97 25.92
N GLN A 184 -6.41 4.81 25.36
CA GLN A 184 -5.95 3.50 25.85
C GLN A 184 -4.47 3.25 25.57
N ILE A 185 -3.94 3.79 24.47
CA ILE A 185 -2.56 3.52 24.02
C ILE A 185 -1.56 4.64 24.37
N GLN A 186 -1.96 5.71 25.07
CA GLN A 186 -1.10 6.90 25.30
C GLN A 186 0.25 6.58 25.95
N ASN A 187 0.35 5.48 26.71
CA ASN A 187 1.54 5.10 27.46
C ASN A 187 2.16 3.77 26.99
N THR A 188 1.93 3.38 25.74
CA THR A 188 2.51 2.16 25.18
C THR A 188 3.75 2.49 24.36
N ASP A 189 4.86 1.81 24.65
CA ASP A 189 6.17 1.99 24.00
C ASP A 189 6.42 0.99 22.86
N THR A 190 5.51 0.02 22.68
CA THR A 190 5.62 -1.10 21.75
C THR A 190 4.25 -1.39 21.18
N MET A 191 4.21 -1.95 19.97
CA MET A 191 2.96 -2.26 19.31
C MET A 191 2.18 -3.35 20.04
N GLU A 192 2.88 -4.32 20.62
CA GLU A 192 2.31 -5.42 21.39
C GLU A 192 1.56 -4.89 22.61
N LYS A 193 2.13 -3.87 23.29
CA LYS A 193 1.44 -3.19 24.39
C LYS A 193 0.25 -2.39 23.89
N ALA A 194 0.35 -1.73 22.73
CA ALA A 194 -0.78 -1.01 22.13
C ALA A 194 -1.95 -1.94 21.79
N PHE A 195 -1.71 -3.06 21.09
CA PHE A 195 -2.73 -4.07 20.79
C PHE A 195 -3.29 -4.69 22.08
N SER A 196 -2.44 -5.00 23.05
CA SER A 196 -2.88 -5.53 24.34
C SER A 196 -3.81 -4.56 25.08
N ALA A 197 -3.51 -3.25 25.07
CA ALA A 197 -4.32 -2.21 25.71
C ALA A 197 -5.73 -2.09 25.12
N ILE A 198 -5.93 -2.46 23.85
CA ILE A 198 -7.24 -2.51 23.18
C ILE A 198 -7.86 -3.91 23.14
N GLY A 199 -7.28 -4.88 23.86
CA GLY A 199 -7.83 -6.23 24.02
C GLY A 199 -7.50 -7.20 22.88
N TYR A 200 -6.36 -6.99 22.21
CA TYR A 200 -5.84 -7.83 21.14
C TYR A 200 -4.55 -8.53 21.55
N TYR A 201 -4.28 -9.64 20.86
CA TYR A 201 -3.00 -10.31 20.81
C TYR A 201 -2.35 -10.02 19.46
N CYS A 202 -1.02 -9.90 19.45
CA CYS A 202 -0.20 -9.97 18.24
C CYS A 202 1.15 -10.61 18.57
N ASN A 203 1.88 -11.04 17.55
CA ASN A 203 3.28 -11.41 17.69
C ASN A 203 4.15 -10.15 17.80
N ALA A 204 5.40 -10.32 18.25
CA ALA A 204 6.39 -9.27 18.15
C ALA A 204 6.69 -8.88 16.70
N GLU A 205 7.14 -7.64 16.51
CA GLU A 205 7.56 -7.15 15.20
C GLU A 205 8.71 -8.00 14.63
N LYS A 206 8.66 -8.23 13.32
CA LYS A 206 9.68 -8.94 12.57
C LYS A 206 9.84 -8.34 11.18
N ALA A 207 10.95 -8.64 10.51
CA ALA A 207 11.18 -8.18 9.14
C ALA A 207 10.09 -8.67 8.17
N TYR A 208 9.77 -7.82 7.18
CA TYR A 208 8.84 -8.15 6.11
C TYR A 208 9.26 -9.40 5.34
N SER A 209 8.27 -10.22 5.00
CA SER A 209 8.41 -11.33 4.07
C SER A 209 7.07 -11.55 3.37
N MET A 210 7.08 -11.56 2.04
CA MET A 210 5.85 -11.79 1.26
C MET A 210 5.14 -13.09 1.68
N SER A 211 5.90 -14.16 1.91
CA SER A 211 5.32 -15.47 2.30
C SER A 211 4.62 -15.39 3.66
N THR A 212 5.22 -14.69 4.62
CA THR A 212 4.60 -14.46 5.93
C THR A 212 3.30 -13.66 5.79
N VAL A 213 3.33 -12.57 5.03
CA VAL A 213 2.15 -11.72 4.83
C VAL A 213 1.02 -12.51 4.17
N CYS A 214 1.32 -13.27 3.12
CA CYS A 214 0.33 -14.13 2.46
C CYS A 214 -0.23 -15.21 3.42
N ASN A 215 0.62 -15.82 4.27
CA ASN A 215 0.18 -16.82 5.24
C ASN A 215 -0.75 -16.25 6.32
N GLU A 216 -0.51 -15.02 6.80
CA GLU A 216 -1.41 -14.34 7.73
C GLU A 216 -2.75 -13.98 7.05
N ILE A 217 -2.69 -13.48 5.82
CA ILE A 217 -3.88 -13.15 5.03
C ILE A 217 -4.70 -14.42 4.72
N ASP A 218 -4.07 -15.55 4.38
CA ASP A 218 -4.77 -16.82 4.18
C ASP A 218 -5.44 -17.33 5.48
N GLN A 219 -4.89 -16.97 6.65
CA GLN A 219 -5.49 -17.20 7.97
C GLN A 219 -6.53 -16.14 8.36
N LYS A 220 -6.87 -15.21 7.46
CA LYS A 220 -7.83 -14.12 7.68
C LYS A 220 -7.38 -13.10 8.75
N HIS A 221 -6.08 -12.93 8.93
CA HIS A 221 -5.50 -11.91 9.79
C HIS A 221 -4.89 -10.77 8.96
N PRO A 222 -5.40 -9.53 9.07
CA PRO A 222 -4.69 -8.37 8.57
C PRO A 222 -3.32 -8.23 9.26
N VAL A 223 -2.33 -7.76 8.51
CA VAL A 223 -0.97 -7.52 8.99
C VAL A 223 -0.78 -6.01 9.13
N TYR A 224 -0.23 -5.59 10.26
CA TYR A 224 0.21 -4.21 10.43
C TYR A 224 1.68 -4.11 9.99
N ALA A 225 2.00 -3.16 9.11
CA ALA A 225 3.33 -2.98 8.58
C ALA A 225 3.86 -1.59 8.93
N THR A 226 5.16 -1.50 9.10
CA THR A 226 5.86 -0.26 9.41
C THR A 226 7.08 -0.14 8.51
N GLY A 227 7.16 0.91 7.71
CA GLY A 227 8.41 1.31 7.08
C GLY A 227 9.13 2.33 7.95
N THR A 228 10.43 2.18 8.13
CA THR A 228 11.25 3.19 8.82
C THR A 228 12.19 3.87 7.86
N ALA A 229 12.37 5.18 8.02
CA ALA A 229 13.37 5.95 7.28
C ALA A 229 14.03 6.96 8.22
N ARG A 230 15.28 7.33 7.93
CA ARG A 230 16.04 8.29 8.74
C ARG A 230 16.11 9.63 8.03
N ARG A 231 15.73 10.72 8.71
CA ARG A 231 16.12 12.07 8.29
C ARG A 231 17.07 12.65 9.33
N GLY A 232 18.36 12.64 9.00
CA GLY A 232 19.41 12.87 9.99
C GLY A 232 19.39 11.79 11.08
N CYS A 233 19.45 12.20 12.35
CA CYS A 233 19.39 11.29 13.50
C CYS A 233 17.96 10.87 13.91
N ILE A 234 16.93 11.43 13.27
CA ILE A 234 15.53 11.17 13.60
C ILE A 234 15.04 9.99 12.77
N LEU A 235 14.55 8.96 13.46
CA LEU A 235 13.86 7.82 12.85
C LEU A 235 12.37 8.18 12.68
N TYR A 236 11.91 8.14 11.44
CA TYR A 236 10.50 8.29 11.08
C TYR A 236 9.90 6.91 10.83
N SER A 237 8.63 6.77 11.20
CA SER A 237 7.86 5.55 11.07
C SER A 237 6.64 5.81 10.20
N TYR A 238 6.43 4.94 9.23
CA TYR A 238 5.41 5.02 8.20
C TYR A 238 4.54 3.77 8.29
N PRO A 239 3.43 3.78 9.03
CA PRO A 239 2.63 2.58 9.21
C PRO A 239 1.56 2.41 8.12
N TRP A 240 1.19 1.17 7.80
CA TRP A 240 0.04 0.83 6.96
C TRP A 240 -0.49 -0.57 7.29
N ILE A 241 -1.65 -0.93 6.73
CA ILE A 241 -2.21 -2.28 6.86
C ILE A 241 -2.04 -3.04 5.55
N MET A 242 -1.63 -4.31 5.63
CA MET A 242 -1.67 -5.28 4.54
C MET A 242 -2.76 -6.31 4.83
N ASP A 243 -3.83 -6.34 4.05
CA ASP A 243 -5.04 -7.13 4.36
C ASP A 243 -5.60 -7.91 3.16
N GLY A 244 -4.83 -8.01 2.08
CA GLY A 244 -5.18 -8.80 0.91
C GLY A 244 -3.99 -9.00 -0.02
N TYR A 245 -4.13 -9.90 -0.98
CA TYR A 245 -3.18 -10.03 -2.07
C TYR A 245 -3.86 -10.44 -3.37
N LEU A 246 -3.20 -10.12 -4.47
CA LEU A 246 -3.58 -10.43 -5.84
C LEU A 246 -2.43 -11.18 -6.51
N LEU A 247 -2.65 -12.46 -6.83
CA LEU A 247 -1.77 -13.25 -7.66
C LEU A 247 -2.15 -13.08 -9.12
N GLN A 248 -1.20 -12.70 -9.96
CA GLN A 248 -1.37 -12.59 -11.40
C GLN A 248 -0.40 -13.51 -12.14
N SER A 249 -0.78 -13.92 -13.34
CA SER A 249 0.09 -14.64 -14.27
C SER A 249 0.00 -14.07 -15.69
N ARG A 250 1.05 -14.24 -16.48
CA ARG A 250 1.05 -14.00 -17.92
C ARG A 250 1.85 -15.08 -18.63
N SER A 251 1.56 -15.28 -19.92
CA SER A 251 2.38 -16.11 -20.77
C SER A 251 3.57 -15.31 -21.29
N THR A 252 4.72 -15.97 -21.40
CA THR A 252 5.95 -15.42 -21.97
C THR A 252 6.54 -16.43 -22.95
N SER A 253 7.30 -15.95 -23.92
CA SER A 253 8.08 -16.79 -24.84
C SER A 253 9.31 -17.43 -24.17
N VAL A 254 9.70 -16.96 -22.98
CA VAL A 254 10.84 -17.48 -22.20
C VAL A 254 10.39 -18.64 -21.31
N TYR A 255 11.10 -19.78 -21.34
CA TYR A 255 10.84 -20.93 -20.48
C TYR A 255 10.86 -20.53 -18.98
N PRO A 256 9.87 -20.91 -18.15
CA PRO A 256 8.86 -21.98 -18.33
C PRO A 256 7.61 -21.59 -19.14
N GLY A 257 7.58 -20.41 -19.76
CA GLY A 257 6.47 -19.94 -20.59
C GLY A 257 5.35 -19.26 -19.80
N ILE A 258 5.47 -19.24 -18.48
CA ILE A 258 4.55 -18.58 -17.55
C ILE A 258 5.37 -17.78 -16.54
N GLU A 259 4.96 -16.54 -16.35
CA GLU A 259 5.49 -15.64 -15.34
C GLU A 259 4.37 -15.30 -14.35
N THR A 260 4.70 -15.23 -13.07
CA THR A 260 3.75 -14.89 -12.00
C THR A 260 4.24 -13.71 -11.18
N ARG A 261 3.31 -12.91 -10.66
CA ARG A 261 3.61 -11.88 -9.67
C ARG A 261 2.54 -11.80 -8.61
N THR A 262 2.94 -11.38 -7.41
CA THR A 262 2.04 -11.11 -6.30
C THR A 262 2.05 -9.62 -5.99
N LEU A 263 0.87 -9.04 -5.87
CA LEU A 263 0.67 -7.69 -5.35
C LEU A 263 -0.03 -7.78 -3.99
N ILE A 264 0.40 -6.96 -3.03
CA ILE A 264 -0.16 -6.88 -1.69
C ILE A 264 -1.11 -5.69 -1.63
N HIS A 265 -2.33 -5.91 -1.15
CA HIS A 265 -3.26 -4.83 -0.90
C HIS A 265 -2.82 -4.06 0.35
N CYS A 266 -2.70 -2.74 0.23
CA CYS A 266 -2.35 -1.85 1.32
C CYS A 266 -3.49 -0.87 1.59
N ASN A 267 -3.86 -0.72 2.85
CA ASN A 267 -4.67 0.39 3.35
C ASN A 267 -3.74 1.38 4.07
N LEU A 268 -3.67 2.61 3.57
CA LEU A 268 -2.67 3.60 3.96
C LEU A 268 -3.17 4.60 5.03
N GLY A 269 -4.40 4.43 5.52
CA GLY A 269 -4.95 5.26 6.58
C GLY A 269 -5.16 6.72 6.16
N ASN A 270 -5.47 6.96 4.89
CA ASN A 270 -5.59 8.30 4.30
C ASN A 270 -6.89 8.47 3.51
N ASP A 271 -8.04 8.26 4.15
CA ASP A 271 -9.37 8.46 3.52
C ASP A 271 -9.59 7.65 2.22
N GLY A 272 -8.88 6.53 2.08
CA GLY A 272 -8.88 5.68 0.87
C GLY A 272 -7.89 6.10 -0.21
N TYR A 273 -7.27 7.27 -0.09
CA TYR A 273 -6.25 7.73 -1.03
C TYR A 273 -5.02 6.82 -0.99
N GLY A 274 -4.68 6.28 -2.16
CA GLY A 274 -3.58 5.33 -2.32
C GLY A 274 -3.85 3.94 -1.77
N ASN A 275 -5.06 3.62 -1.29
CA ASN A 275 -5.39 2.21 -1.03
C ASN A 275 -5.36 1.44 -2.35
N GLY A 276 -4.74 0.25 -2.36
CA GLY A 276 -4.60 -0.51 -3.60
C GLY A 276 -3.59 -1.64 -3.50
N TYR A 277 -3.36 -2.32 -4.63
CA TYR A 277 -2.45 -3.45 -4.75
C TYR A 277 -1.07 -2.97 -5.22
N TYR A 278 -0.05 -3.20 -4.40
CA TYR A 278 1.34 -2.82 -4.64
C TYR A 278 2.20 -4.05 -4.90
N LEU A 279 3.10 -3.97 -5.88
CA LEU A 279 4.04 -5.05 -6.19
C LEU A 279 4.88 -5.40 -4.95
N ASN A 280 4.91 -6.69 -4.58
CA ASN A 280 5.52 -7.13 -3.32
C ASN A 280 7.00 -6.70 -3.16
N SER A 281 7.76 -6.65 -4.26
CA SER A 281 9.18 -6.29 -4.27
C SER A 281 9.45 -4.83 -3.87
N ILE A 282 8.42 -3.98 -3.83
CA ILE A 282 8.52 -2.62 -3.27
C ILE A 282 8.93 -2.68 -1.78
N PHE A 283 8.44 -3.69 -1.07
CA PHE A 283 8.66 -3.89 0.36
C PHE A 283 9.86 -4.79 0.68
N GLU A 284 10.46 -5.41 -0.34
CA GLU A 284 11.69 -6.17 -0.20
C GLU A 284 12.87 -5.20 -0.28
N LEU A 285 13.35 -4.79 0.88
CA LEU A 285 14.61 -4.07 1.00
C LEU A 285 15.70 -5.14 0.88
N GLY A 286 16.36 -5.21 -0.29
CA GLY A 286 17.46 -6.14 -0.53
C GLY A 286 18.44 -6.13 0.64
N GLN A 287 19.04 -7.29 0.94
CA GLN A 287 19.90 -7.45 2.11
C GLN A 287 20.91 -6.30 2.17
N GLN A 288 20.82 -5.48 3.21
CA GLN A 288 21.96 -4.71 3.68
C GLN A 288 23.13 -5.69 3.83
N PRO A 289 24.39 -5.28 3.59
CA PRO A 289 25.50 -6.17 3.86
C PRO A 289 25.38 -6.70 5.29
N GLU A 290 25.45 -8.03 5.44
CA GLU A 290 25.26 -8.77 6.71
C GLU A 290 26.21 -8.26 7.81
N VAL A 291 27.31 -7.64 7.39
CA VAL A 291 28.19 -6.77 8.16
C VAL A 291 28.46 -5.51 7.33
N PRO A 292 27.99 -4.32 7.72
CA PRO A 292 28.39 -3.08 7.07
C PRO A 292 29.88 -2.81 7.36
N ASP A 293 30.72 -2.78 6.34
CA ASP A 293 32.15 -2.40 6.46
C ASP A 293 32.34 -0.89 6.74
N PHE A 294 31.23 -0.15 6.83
CA PHE A 294 31.15 1.28 7.02
C PHE A 294 30.13 1.58 8.12
N ASP A 295 30.63 1.83 9.33
CA ASP A 295 29.92 2.70 10.26
C ASP A 295 29.68 4.00 9.50
N LEU A 296 28.42 4.44 9.35
CA LEU A 296 28.14 5.77 8.82
C LEU A 296 29.00 6.75 9.63
N PRO A 297 30.01 7.42 9.05
CA PRO A 297 30.69 8.47 9.76
C PRO A 297 29.63 9.52 10.07
N ASP A 298 29.76 10.15 11.22
CA ASP A 298 29.00 11.34 11.66
C ASP A 298 29.14 12.54 10.70
N GLN A 299 29.46 12.33 9.43
CA GLN A 299 29.56 13.35 8.40
C GLN A 299 28.18 13.60 7.79
N TYR A 300 27.40 14.26 8.63
CA TYR A 300 26.28 15.12 8.33
C TYR A 300 26.48 15.98 7.06
N VAL A 301 25.47 15.98 6.18
CA VAL A 301 25.21 17.08 5.26
C VAL A 301 23.79 17.58 5.54
N SER A 302 23.67 18.82 6.02
CA SER A 302 22.41 19.52 6.19
C SER A 302 21.59 19.47 4.89
N GLY A 303 20.37 18.94 4.93
CA GLY A 303 19.45 18.94 3.78
C GLY A 303 19.26 17.60 3.05
N MET A 304 19.86 16.49 3.51
CA MET A 304 19.52 15.16 2.99
C MET A 304 18.18 14.65 3.55
N ASN A 305 17.14 14.70 2.72
CA ASN A 305 15.90 13.95 2.93
C ASN A 305 16.11 12.50 2.46
N ALA A 306 16.65 11.63 3.32
CA ALA A 306 16.74 10.21 2.97
C ALA A 306 15.39 9.54 3.26
N PHE A 307 14.53 9.48 2.23
CA PHE A 307 13.36 8.60 2.21
C PHE A 307 13.73 7.14 1.85
N GLU A 308 15.02 6.79 1.95
CA GLU A 308 15.44 5.42 1.79
C GLU A 308 14.92 4.63 2.99
N ALA A 309 13.97 3.74 2.73
CA ALA A 309 13.47 2.84 3.75
C ALA A 309 14.66 2.04 4.30
N ALA A 310 14.93 2.20 5.59
CA ALA A 310 15.96 1.46 6.28
C ALA A 310 15.49 0.03 6.53
N GLU A 311 14.27 -0.13 7.04
CA GLU A 311 13.67 -1.42 7.37
C GLU A 311 12.16 -1.40 7.11
N ILE A 312 11.60 -2.54 6.68
CA ILE A 312 10.15 -2.79 6.73
C ILE A 312 9.89 -3.87 7.78
N GLY A 313 9.22 -3.49 8.86
CA GLY A 313 8.71 -4.38 9.89
C GLY A 313 7.25 -4.77 9.65
N ILE A 314 6.87 -5.95 10.12
CA ILE A 314 5.50 -6.47 10.10
C ILE A 314 5.14 -7.07 11.44
N ILE A 315 3.86 -6.90 11.80
CA ILE A 315 3.26 -7.38 13.03
C ILE A 315 2.10 -8.28 12.64
N THR A 316 2.20 -9.51 13.14
CA THR A 316 1.45 -10.66 12.63
C THR A 316 0.57 -11.25 13.71
N ASN A 317 -0.35 -12.13 13.32
CA ASN A 317 -1.25 -12.82 14.24
C ASN A 317 -2.08 -11.86 15.10
N ILE A 318 -2.45 -10.71 14.52
CA ILE A 318 -3.25 -9.69 15.17
C ILE A 318 -4.68 -10.21 15.26
N ARG A 319 -5.20 -10.40 16.47
CA ARG A 319 -6.56 -10.91 16.71
C ARG A 319 -7.08 -10.52 18.10
N PRO A 320 -8.39 -10.41 18.30
CA PRO A 320 -8.96 -10.24 19.63
C PRO A 320 -8.53 -11.34 20.60
N ASN A 321 -8.33 -11.01 21.87
CA ASN A 321 -7.99 -12.00 22.92
C ASN A 321 -9.10 -13.03 23.14
N THR A 322 -10.34 -12.70 22.79
CA THR A 322 -11.49 -13.60 22.81
C THR A 322 -11.86 -13.97 21.37
N PRO A 323 -12.08 -15.25 21.04
CA PRO A 323 -12.47 -15.64 19.70
C PRO A 323 -13.71 -14.88 19.21
N THR A 324 -13.60 -14.22 18.07
CA THR A 324 -14.73 -13.60 17.37
C THR A 324 -15.08 -14.38 16.12
N VAL A 325 -16.37 -14.37 15.73
CA VAL A 325 -16.79 -14.91 14.45
C VAL A 325 -16.33 -13.94 13.36
N LEU A 326 -15.34 -14.37 12.55
CA LEU A 326 -14.82 -13.54 11.48
C LEU A 326 -15.88 -13.32 10.39
N PRO A 327 -15.90 -12.14 9.74
CA PRO A 327 -16.76 -11.92 8.60
C PRO A 327 -16.49 -12.97 7.52
N ASN A 328 -17.56 -13.54 6.94
CA ASN A 328 -17.41 -14.48 5.82
C ASN A 328 -17.09 -13.69 4.55
N ILE A 329 -15.80 -13.44 4.29
CA ILE A 329 -15.33 -12.78 3.07
C ILE A 329 -15.00 -13.87 2.04
N PRO A 330 -15.76 -13.98 0.94
CA PRO A 330 -15.53 -15.03 -0.05
C PRO A 330 -14.17 -14.81 -0.73
N VAL A 331 -13.36 -15.87 -0.77
CA VAL A 331 -12.18 -15.91 -1.63
C VAL A 331 -12.67 -15.95 -3.06
N THR A 332 -12.39 -14.90 -3.82
CA THR A 332 -12.75 -14.82 -5.22
C THR A 332 -11.59 -15.35 -6.06
N THR A 333 -11.70 -16.60 -6.50
CA THR A 333 -10.98 -17.07 -7.70
C THR A 333 -11.74 -16.57 -8.93
N LYS A 334 -11.84 -15.25 -9.11
CA LYS A 334 -12.36 -14.71 -10.36
C LYS A 334 -11.19 -14.61 -11.34
N PRO A 335 -11.31 -15.13 -12.57
CA PRO A 335 -10.48 -14.67 -13.67
C PRO A 335 -10.87 -13.21 -13.92
N GLY A 336 -10.24 -12.30 -13.17
CA GLY A 336 -10.26 -10.89 -13.49
C GLY A 336 -9.48 -10.73 -14.78
N ILE A 337 -10.21 -10.58 -15.88
CA ILE A 337 -9.68 -9.88 -17.05
C ILE A 337 -9.51 -8.46 -16.53
N VAL A 338 -8.32 -8.14 -16.05
CA VAL A 338 -7.88 -6.75 -16.10
C VAL A 338 -7.98 -6.43 -17.59
N GLY A 339 -8.98 -5.61 -17.97
CA GLY A 339 -9.11 -5.14 -19.34
C GLY A 339 -7.76 -4.62 -19.80
N GLU A 340 -7.46 -4.70 -21.09
CA GLU A 340 -6.20 -4.21 -21.66
C GLU A 340 -5.83 -2.84 -21.04
N ILE A 341 -4.92 -2.81 -20.06
CA ILE A 341 -4.30 -1.58 -19.59
C ILE A 341 -3.21 -1.28 -20.60
N ASN A 342 -3.64 -0.92 -21.82
CA ASN A 342 -2.79 -0.30 -22.82
C ASN A 342 -2.67 1.18 -22.45
N ILE A 343 -1.88 1.48 -21.43
CA ILE A 343 -1.49 2.87 -21.16
C ILE A 343 -0.44 3.22 -22.22
N VAL A 344 -0.92 3.81 -23.31
CA VAL A 344 -0.06 4.52 -24.27
C VAL A 344 0.19 5.90 -23.65
N VAL A 345 1.25 6.00 -22.85
CA VAL A 345 1.77 7.30 -22.42
C VAL A 345 2.47 7.93 -23.63
N PRO A 346 2.21 9.21 -23.97
CA PRO A 346 2.88 9.90 -25.06
C PRO A 346 4.38 10.10 -24.84
#